data_AF-A0A7V7GJZ4-F1
#
_entry.id   AF-A0A7V7GJZ4-F1
#
_cell.length_a   1.000
_cell.length_b   1.000
_cell.length_c   1.000
_cell.angle_alpha   90.00
_cell.angle_beta   90.00
_cell.angle_gamma   90.00
#
_symmetry.space_group_name_H-M   'P 1'
#
loop_
_entity.id
_entity.type
_entity.pdbx_description
1 polymer ?
#
loop_
_entity_poly.entity_id
_entity_poly.type
_entity_poly.pdbx_seq_one_letter_code
_entity_poly.pdbx_strand_id
1 'polypeptide(L)' 'MYTISIILIVLGFLFMIENIFLLLKDYKLCVLNNKNKNYMVPNIITLIASFALIILGLIYFFVIHSQL' A
#
# COMPACT_ATOMS: atom_id res chain seq x y z
N MET A 1 9.44 -9.64 -19.55
CA MET A 1 10.23 -9.57 -18.31
C MET A 1 9.68 -8.53 -17.35
N TYR A 2 9.49 -7.27 -17.76
CA TYR A 2 8.94 -6.21 -16.88
C TYR A 2 7.50 -6.40 -16.41
N THR A 3 6.76 -7.36 -16.99
CA THR A 3 5.35 -7.60 -16.70
C THR A 3 5.08 -7.78 -15.21
N ILE A 4 5.92 -8.55 -14.51
CA ILE A 4 5.81 -8.78 -13.07
C ILE A 4 6.05 -7.49 -12.29
N SER A 5 7.10 -6.73 -12.62
CA SER A 5 7.41 -5.45 -11.99
C SER A 5 6.26 -4.45 -12.14
N ILE A 6 5.69 -4.34 -13.35
CA ILE A 6 4.57 -3.44 -13.65
C ILE A 6 3.34 -3.84 -12.84
N ILE A 7 3.02 -5.15 -12.78
CA ILE A 7 1.88 -5.65 -11.98
C ILE A 7 2.06 -5.33 -10.50
N LEU A 8 3.25 -5.54 -9.94
CA LEU A 8 3.55 -5.23 -8.52
C LEU A 8 3.40 -3.74 -8.22
N ILE A 9 3.90 -2.87 -9.09
CA ILE A 9 3.78 -1.42 -8.93
C ILE A 9 2.30 -0.99 -8.99
N VAL A 10 1.56 -1.46 -10.00
CA VAL A 10 0.15 -1.09 -10.19
C VAL A 10 -0.72 -1.58 -9.03
N LEU A 11 -0.56 -2.84 -8.62
CA LEU A 11 -1.27 -3.39 -7.45
C LEU A 11 -0.88 -2.67 -6.16
N GLY A 12 0.40 -2.34 -5.98
CA GLY A 12 0.88 -1.57 -4.85
C GLY A 12 0.18 -0.20 -4.75
N PHE A 13 0.08 0.53 -5.86
CA PHE A 13 -0.65 1.80 -5.90
C PHE A 13 -2.15 1.65 -5.65
N LEU A 14 -2.80 0.64 -6.24
CA LEU A 14 -4.23 0.37 -6.01
C LEU A 14 -4.50 0.12 -4.52
N PHE A 15 -3.73 -0.77 -3.89
CA PHE A 15 -3.86 -1.02 -2.46
C PHE A 15 -3.51 0.20 -1.62
N MET A 16 -2.55 1.02 -2.02
CA MET A 16 -2.23 2.25 -1.29
C MET A 16 -3.42 3.21 -1.27
N ILE A 17 -4.06 3.44 -2.43
CA ILE A 17 -5.23 4.33 -2.53
C ILE A 17 -6.40 3.81 -1.69
N GLU A 18 -6.68 2.51 -1.78
CA GLU A 18 -7.74 1.86 -1.00
C GLU A 18 -7.49 1.98 0.51
N ASN A 19 -6.27 1.70 0.97
CA ASN A 19 -5.92 1.77 2.38
C ASN A 19 -5.91 3.21 2.91
N ILE A 20 -5.54 4.20 2.10
CA ILE A 20 -5.70 5.63 2.46
C ILE A 20 -7.17 5.95 2.68
N PHE A 21 -8.04 5.52 1.77
CA PHE A 21 -9.48 5.75 1.89
C PHE A 21 -10.07 5.10 3.15
N LEU A 22 -9.71 3.84 3.42
CA LEU A 22 -10.13 3.12 4.63
C LEU A 22 -9.60 3.79 5.90
N LEU A 23 -8.33 4.21 5.91
CA LEU A 23 -7.73 4.90 7.05
C LEU A 23 -8.43 6.23 7.35
N LEU A 24 -8.79 7.01 6.34
CA LEU A 24 -9.56 8.25 6.51
C LEU A 24 -10.98 7.98 7.01
N LYS A 25 -11.63 6.93 6.51
CA LYS A 25 -12.96 6.51 6.96
C LYS A 25 -12.94 6.11 8.44
N ASP A 26 -11.96 5.31 8.85
CA ASP A 26 -11.82 4.85 10.24
C ASP A 26 -11.37 5.97 11.17
N TYR A 27 -10.52 6.89 10.70
CA TYR A 27 -10.17 8.11 11.41
C TYR A 27 -11.42 8.94 11.73
N LYS A 28 -12.25 9.19 10.72
CA LYS A 28 -13.52 9.91 10.87
C LYS A 28 -14.42 9.23 11.91
N LEU A 29 -14.52 7.89 11.88
CA LEU A 29 -15.30 7.13 12.86
C LEU A 29 -14.74 7.23 14.28
N CYS A 30 -13.41 7.18 14.44
CA CYS A 30 -12.74 7.32 15.73
C CYS A 30 -13.00 8.70 16.35
N VAL A 31 -12.87 9.77 15.54
CA VAL A 31 -13.09 11.16 15.98
C VAL A 31 -14.55 11.43 16.33
N LEU A 32 -15.51 11.00 15.49
CA LEU A 32 -16.93 11.28 15.70
C LEU A 32 -17.55 10.44 16.83
N ASN A 33 -17.17 9.17 16.95
CA ASN A 33 -17.81 8.23 17.88
C ASN A 33 -16.95 7.94 19.13
N ASN A 34 -15.84 8.66 19.32
CA ASN A 34 -14.88 8.44 20.41
C ASN A 34 -14.46 6.97 20.57
N LYS A 35 -14.42 6.24 19.45
CA LYS A 35 -14.10 4.80 19.42
C LYS A 35 -12.61 4.58 19.60
N ASN A 36 -12.24 3.40 20.11
CA ASN A 36 -10.85 3.06 20.40
C ASN A 36 -9.98 3.12 19.12
N LYS A 37 -8.77 3.70 19.21
CA LYS A 37 -7.88 3.91 18.06
C LYS A 37 -7.30 2.61 17.48
N ASN A 38 -7.41 1.50 18.21
CA ASN A 38 -6.88 0.20 17.79
C ASN A 38 -7.43 -0.29 16.44
N TYR A 39 -8.63 0.15 16.04
CA TYR A 39 -9.18 -0.21 14.73
C TYR A 39 -8.38 0.35 13.54
N MET A 40 -7.56 1.38 13.74
CA MET A 40 -6.74 1.99 12.68
C MET A 40 -5.41 1.24 12.43
N VAL A 41 -4.96 0.43 13.39
CA VAL A 41 -3.71 -0.34 13.32
C VAL A 41 -3.62 -1.23 12.07
N PRO A 42 -4.63 -2.07 11.73
CA PRO A 42 -4.56 -2.88 10.52
C PRO A 42 -4.43 -2.07 9.23
N ASN A 43 -5.09 -0.90 9.14
CA ASN A 43 -5.00 -0.02 7.97
C ASN A 43 -3.60 0.59 7.83
N ILE A 44 -2.94 0.93 8.94
CA ILE A 44 -1.56 1.44 8.92
C ILE A 44 -0.61 0.32 8.45
N ILE A 45 -0.76 -0.90 8.96
CA ILE A 45 0.09 -2.04 8.57
C ILE A 45 -0.06 -2.36 7.09
N THR A 46 -1.30 -2.41 6.59
CA THR A 46 -1.60 -2.68 5.17
C THR A 46 -1.11 -1.55 4.27
N LEU A 47 -1.17 -0.29 4.73
CA LEU A 47 -0.55 0.84 4.02
C LEU A 47 0.97 0.64 3.89
N ILE A 48 1.67 0.28 4.97
CA ILE A 48 3.11 -0.01 4.94
C ILE A 48 3.43 -1.17 3.98
N ALA A 49 2.60 -2.23 4.00
CA ALA A 49 2.75 -3.35 3.07
C ALA A 49 2.57 -2.93 1.60
N SER A 50 1.64 -2.02 1.31
CA SER A 50 1.45 -1.48 -0.05
C SER A 50 2.68 -0.70 -0.54
N PHE A 51 3.33 0.08 0.33
CA PHE A 51 4.60 0.74 0.01
C PHE A 51 5.71 -0.28 -0.27
N ALA A 52 5.81 -1.33 0.54
CA ALA A 52 6.80 -2.38 0.33
C ALA A 52 6.61 -3.09 -1.03
N LEU A 53 5.37 -3.31 -1.48
CA LEU A 53 5.07 -3.87 -2.80
C LEU A 53 5.55 -2.96 -3.94
N ILE A 54 5.33 -1.64 -3.83
CA ILE A 54 5.80 -0.67 -4.82
C ILE A 54 7.33 -0.70 -4.89
N ILE A 55 8.01 -0.65 -3.74
CA ILE A 55 9.48 -0.70 -3.66
C ILE A 55 10.00 -2.00 -4.28
N LEU A 56 9.38 -3.14 -3.97
CA LEU A 56 9.74 -4.43 -4.55
C LEU A 56 9.60 -4.43 -6.07
N GLY A 57 8.49 -3.90 -6.59
CA GLY A 57 8.26 -3.78 -8.03
C GLY A 57 9.32 -2.89 -8.71
N LEU A 58 9.72 -1.79 -8.07
CA LEU A 58 10.80 -0.92 -8.57
C LEU A 58 12.16 -1.64 -8.56
N ILE A 59 12.52 -2.33 -7.48
CA ILE A 59 13.76 -3.12 -7.41
C ILE A 59 13.78 -4.15 -8.55
N TYR A 60 12.67 -4.87 -8.75
CA TYR A 60 12.55 -5.88 -9.79
C TYR A 60 12.69 -5.27 -11.20
N PHE A 61 12.14 -4.07 -11.42
CA PHE A 61 12.34 -3.32 -12.66
C PHE A 61 13.82 -3.03 -12.93
N PHE A 62 14.55 -2.51 -11.94
CA PHE A 62 15.99 -2.23 -12.08
C PHE A 62 16.83 -3.49 -12.30
N VAL A 63 16.51 -4.59 -11.61
CA VAL A 63 17.23 -5.86 -11.78
C VAL A 63 17.08 -6.38 -13.21
N ILE A 64 15.85 -6.36 -13.76
CA ILE A 64 15.63 -6.77 -15.15
C ILE A 64 16.38 -5.85 -16.11
N HIS A 65 16.37 -4.54 -15.85
CA HIS A 65 17.08 -3.59 -16.69
C HIS A 65 18.60 -3.79 -16.67
N SER A 66 19.18 -4.17 -15.54
CA SER A 66 20.62 -4.46 -15.43
C SER A 66 21.06 -5.75 -16.13
N GLN A 67 20.11 -6.63 -16.47
CA GLN A 67 20.37 -7.93 -17.09
C GLN A 67 20.23 -7.91 -18.63
N LEU A 68 19.83 -6.77 -19.20
CA LEU A 68 19.48 -6.60 -20.62
C LEU A 68 20.52 -5.73 -21.33
#